data_AF-A0A259D985-F1
#
_entry.id   AF-A0A259D985-F1
#
_cell.length_a   1.000
_cell.length_b   1.000
_cell.length_c   1.000
_cell.angle_alpha   90.00
_cell.angle_beta   90.00
_cell.angle_gamma   90.00
#
_symmetry.space_group_name_H-M   'P 1'
#
loop_
_entity.id
_entity.type
_entity.pdbx_description
1 polymer ?
#
loop_
_entity_poly.entity_id
_entity_poly.type
_entity_poly.pdbx_seq_one_letter_code
_entity_poly.pdbx_strand_id
1 'polypeptide(L)'
;MRVKMGTVVPKKGTTVHLSADQAAYRKAIAAALRTELGQTHQAVKTAMRWTGASERTVKYWLSGERGPSGEHLIVLAQHSDGVLLTILTMAERLADKRHRCAGCPERLLVLQNLGQKLKLSEDS
;
A
#
# COMPACT_ATOMS: atom_id res chain seq x y z
N MET A 1 -39.12 -23.71 -37.79
CA MET A 1 -38.39 -22.43 -37.65
C MET A 1 -37.44 -22.56 -36.46
N ARG A 2 -36.12 -22.45 -36.65
CA ARG A 2 -35.11 -22.61 -35.57
C ARG A 2 -34.76 -21.23 -35.02
N VAL A 3 -35.23 -20.92 -33.81
CA VAL A 3 -34.92 -19.64 -33.15
C VAL A 3 -33.46 -19.69 -32.67
N LYS A 4 -32.61 -18.82 -33.22
CA LYS A 4 -31.24 -18.63 -32.71
C LYS A 4 -31.34 -17.91 -31.36
N MET A 5 -31.05 -18.62 -30.27
CA MET A 5 -30.76 -17.98 -29.00
C MET A 5 -29.45 -17.20 -29.13
N GLY A 6 -29.48 -15.90 -28.82
CA GLY A 6 -28.28 -15.09 -28.72
C GLY A 6 -27.36 -15.60 -27.61
N THR A 7 -26.05 -15.45 -27.79
CA THR A 7 -25.05 -15.88 -26.82
C THR A 7 -25.25 -15.12 -25.50
N VAL A 8 -25.65 -15.83 -24.45
CA VAL A 8 -25.77 -15.27 -23.09
C VAL A 8 -24.36 -15.08 -22.55
N VAL A 9 -23.91 -13.82 -22.48
CA VAL A 9 -22.67 -13.48 -21.80
C VAL A 9 -22.90 -13.44 -20.28
N PRO A 10 -22.01 -14.02 -19.46
CA PRO A 10 -22.15 -13.94 -18.02
C PRO A 10 -22.06 -12.48 -17.55
N LYS A 11 -22.95 -12.10 -16.62
CA LYS A 11 -23.04 -10.73 -16.06
C LYS A 11 -21.79 -10.33 -15.26
N LYS A 12 -20.96 -11.30 -14.86
CA LYS A 12 -19.72 -11.10 -14.12
C LYS A 12 -18.59 -11.88 -14.79
N GLY A 13 -17.45 -11.23 -14.96
CA GLY A 13 -16.25 -11.87 -15.53
C GLY A 13 -15.68 -12.97 -14.63
N THR A 14 -14.73 -13.72 -15.18
CA THR A 14 -14.00 -14.78 -14.47
C THR A 14 -13.26 -14.22 -13.27
N THR A 15 -13.49 -14.79 -12.08
CA THR A 15 -12.70 -14.47 -10.89
C THR A 15 -11.29 -15.05 -11.08
N VAL A 16 -10.31 -14.18 -11.25
CA VAL A 16 -8.90 -14.58 -11.31
C VAL A 16 -8.36 -14.66 -9.89
N HIS A 17 -8.00 -15.87 -9.45
CA HIS A 17 -7.34 -16.07 -8.17
C HIS A 17 -5.87 -15.67 -8.31
N LEU A 18 -5.53 -14.48 -7.81
CA LEU A 18 -4.13 -14.10 -7.61
C LEU A 18 -3.53 -14.98 -6.51
N SER A 19 -2.30 -15.45 -6.68
CA SER A 19 -1.56 -16.18 -5.63
C SER A 19 -1.25 -15.28 -4.43
N ALA A 20 -1.26 -13.96 -4.62
CA ALA A 20 -1.05 -12.98 -3.57
C ALA A 20 -2.32 -12.79 -2.72
N ASP A 21 -2.14 -12.77 -1.39
CA ASP A 21 -3.20 -12.43 -0.45
C ASP A 21 -3.57 -10.95 -0.57
N GLN A 22 -4.64 -10.69 -1.32
CA GLN A 22 -5.16 -9.35 -1.54
C GLN A 22 -5.65 -8.69 -0.23
N ALA A 23 -6.16 -9.45 0.73
CA ALA A 23 -6.65 -8.90 1.99
C ALA A 23 -5.48 -8.44 2.86
N ALA A 24 -4.42 -9.25 2.94
CA ALA A 24 -3.17 -8.88 3.61
C ALA A 24 -2.56 -7.62 2.97
N TYR A 25 -2.50 -7.55 1.64
CA TYR A 25 -2.01 -6.38 0.91
C TYR A 25 -2.77 -5.11 1.27
N ARG A 26 -4.11 -5.15 1.16
CA ARG A 26 -4.95 -3.97 1.45
C ARG A 26 -4.77 -3.49 2.89
N LYS A 27 -4.75 -4.44 3.85
CA LYS A 27 -4.58 -4.12 5.26
C LYS A 27 -3.21 -3.53 5.55
N ALA A 28 -2.16 -4.08 4.96
CA ALA A 28 -0.79 -3.62 5.15
C ALA A 28 -0.59 -2.19 4.61
N ILE A 29 -1.05 -1.92 3.38
CA ILE A 29 -0.97 -0.57 2.79
C ILE A 29 -1.83 0.42 3.58
N ALA A 30 -3.04 0.04 3.99
CA ALA A 30 -3.89 0.90 4.80
C ALA A 30 -3.24 1.23 6.16
N ALA A 31 -2.58 0.27 6.79
CA ALA A 31 -1.84 0.49 8.02
C ALA A 31 -0.67 1.44 7.80
N ALA A 32 0.12 1.24 6.74
CA ALA A 32 1.26 2.10 6.39
C ALA A 32 0.83 3.57 6.19
N LEU A 33 -0.21 3.78 5.38
CA LEU A 33 -0.75 5.13 5.13
C LEU A 33 -1.28 5.79 6.39
N ARG A 34 -1.99 5.05 7.26
CA ARG A 34 -2.49 5.59 8.53
C ARG A 34 -1.36 5.92 9.50
N THR A 35 -0.31 5.11 9.54
CA THR A 35 0.85 5.35 10.42
C THR A 35 1.62 6.59 9.98
N GLU A 36 1.77 6.80 8.67
CA GLU A 36 2.57 7.92 8.16
C GLU A 36 1.80 9.24 8.06
N LEU A 37 0.57 9.20 7.54
CA LEU A 37 -0.26 10.39 7.30
C LEU A 37 -1.26 10.67 8.43
N GLY A 38 -1.49 9.71 9.32
CA GLY A 38 -2.54 9.76 10.33
C GLY A 38 -3.91 9.32 9.80
N GLN A 39 -4.93 9.42 10.66
CA GLN A 39 -6.33 9.06 10.33
C GLN A 39 -7.22 10.27 10.01
N THR A 40 -6.61 11.44 9.77
CA THR A 40 -7.36 12.70 9.63
C THR A 40 -7.74 12.98 8.18
N HIS A 41 -8.65 13.94 7.99
CA HIS A 41 -9.00 14.45 6.67
C HIS A 41 -7.80 14.99 5.88
N GLN A 42 -6.73 15.41 6.58
CA GLN A 42 -5.49 15.84 5.95
C GLN A 42 -4.76 14.68 5.26
N ALA A 43 -4.78 13.47 5.84
CA ALA A 43 -4.21 12.28 5.20
C ALA A 43 -4.85 12.01 3.85
N VAL A 44 -6.18 12.14 3.77
CA VAL A 44 -6.93 11.98 2.52
C VAL A 44 -6.48 13.01 1.49
N LYS A 45 -6.44 14.30 1.86
CA LYS A 45 -6.01 15.37 0.95
C LYS A 45 -4.57 15.20 0.48
N THR A 46 -3.65 14.81 1.35
CA THR A 46 -2.25 14.57 1.00
C THR A 46 -2.12 13.44 0.00
N ALA A 47 -2.74 12.29 0.26
CA ALA A 47 -2.70 11.15 -0.67
C ALA A 47 -3.38 11.47 -2.01
N MET A 48 -4.46 12.26 -2.02
CA MET A 48 -5.05 12.78 -3.26
C MET A 48 -4.06 13.67 -4.02
N ARG A 49 -3.38 14.59 -3.32
CA ARG A 49 -2.41 15.50 -3.94
C ARG A 49 -1.22 14.76 -4.54
N TRP A 50 -0.76 13.67 -3.91
CA TRP A 50 0.32 12.85 -4.45
C TRP A 50 -0.13 12.07 -5.68
N THR A 51 -1.28 11.39 -5.58
CA THR A 51 -1.65 10.34 -6.54
C THR A 51 -2.63 10.80 -7.63
N GLY A 52 -3.24 11.97 -7.48
CA GLY A 52 -4.34 12.43 -8.35
C GLY A 52 -5.65 11.64 -8.18
N ALA A 53 -5.71 10.71 -7.24
CA ALA A 53 -6.88 9.86 -7.04
C ALA A 53 -8.06 10.63 -6.43
N SER A 54 -9.28 10.13 -6.67
CA SER A 54 -10.49 10.69 -6.05
C SER A 54 -10.49 10.48 -4.54
N GLU A 55 -11.16 11.38 -3.81
CA GLU A 55 -11.32 11.29 -2.35
C GLU A 55 -11.90 9.94 -1.93
N ARG A 56 -12.90 9.44 -2.66
CA ARG A 56 -13.52 8.13 -2.41
C ARG A 56 -12.50 7.00 -2.52
N THR A 57 -11.66 7.04 -3.56
CA THR A 57 -10.62 6.02 -3.79
C THR A 57 -9.62 6.00 -2.64
N VAL A 58 -9.15 7.17 -2.21
CA VAL A 58 -8.21 7.29 -1.09
C VAL A 58 -8.84 6.82 0.22
N LYS A 59 -10.11 7.14 0.48
CA LYS A 59 -10.84 6.61 1.64
C LYS A 59 -10.93 5.09 1.63
N TYR A 60 -11.09 4.46 0.47
CA TYR A 60 -11.06 2.99 0.37
C TYR A 60 -9.69 2.39 0.66
N TRP A 61 -8.61 3.05 0.24
CA TRP A 61 -7.25 2.63 0.59
C TRP A 61 -7.01 2.77 2.08
N LEU A 62 -7.39 3.92 2.63
CA LEU A 62 -7.27 4.18 4.06
C LEU A 62 -8.17 3.28 4.88
N SER A 63 -9.33 2.81 4.41
CA SER A 63 -10.15 1.85 5.15
C SER A 63 -9.60 0.41 5.05
N GLY A 64 -8.86 0.10 3.99
CA GLY A 64 -8.43 -1.25 3.64
C GLY A 64 -9.48 -2.05 2.87
N GLU A 65 -10.58 -1.43 2.45
CA GLU A 65 -11.62 -2.07 1.64
C GLU A 65 -11.08 -2.43 0.24
N ARG A 66 -10.28 -1.53 -0.35
CA ARG A 66 -9.64 -1.70 -1.66
C ARG A 66 -8.19 -1.26 -1.58
N GLY A 67 -7.34 -1.87 -2.42
CA GLY A 67 -5.94 -1.49 -2.54
C GLY A 67 -5.75 -0.44 -3.63
N PRO A 68 -4.65 0.33 -3.60
CA PRO A 68 -4.25 1.13 -4.74
C PRO A 68 -3.92 0.24 -5.94
N SER A 69 -4.14 0.75 -7.15
CA SER A 69 -3.61 0.10 -8.36
C SER A 69 -2.09 0.23 -8.40
N GLY A 70 -1.42 -0.51 -9.29
CA GLY A 70 0.04 -0.47 -9.39
C GLY A 70 0.59 0.95 -9.62
N GLU A 71 -0.06 1.74 -10.47
CA GLU A 71 0.32 3.12 -10.76
C GLU A 71 0.22 4.02 -9.52
N HIS A 72 -0.92 3.96 -8.83
CA HIS A 72 -1.11 4.73 -7.60
C HIS A 72 -0.15 4.26 -6.50
N LEU A 73 0.13 2.96 -6.43
CA LEU A 73 1.08 2.40 -5.46
C LEU A 73 2.50 2.90 -5.70
N ILE A 74 2.95 2.98 -6.96
CA ILE A 74 4.26 3.53 -7.31
C ILE A 74 4.36 4.98 -6.83
N VAL A 75 3.35 5.80 -7.11
CA VAL A 75 3.34 7.21 -6.69
C VAL A 75 3.30 7.33 -5.16
N LEU A 76 2.51 6.50 -4.47
CA LEU A 76 2.53 6.46 -3.01
C LEU A 76 3.91 6.10 -2.47
N ALA A 77 4.57 5.08 -3.03
CA ALA A 77 5.91 4.66 -2.61
C ALA A 77 7.01 5.69 -2.90
N GLN A 78 6.80 6.61 -3.86
CA GLN A 78 7.72 7.72 -4.11
C GLN A 78 7.64 8.82 -3.04
N HIS A 79 6.48 8.96 -2.40
CA HIS A 79 6.24 10.00 -1.40
C HIS A 79 6.20 9.48 0.04
N SER A 80 6.01 8.18 0.23
CA SER A 80 5.82 7.55 1.53
C SER A 80 6.76 6.37 1.73
N ASP A 81 7.71 6.54 2.65
CA ASP A 81 8.64 5.50 3.03
C ASP A 81 7.93 4.33 3.73
N GLY A 82 6.88 4.60 4.50
CA GLY A 82 6.08 3.56 5.15
C GLY A 82 5.45 2.62 4.12
N VAL A 83 4.92 3.15 3.02
CA VAL A 83 4.37 2.36 1.91
C VAL A 83 5.48 1.56 1.22
N LEU A 84 6.63 2.18 0.91
CA LEU A 84 7.76 1.51 0.28
C LEU A 84 8.29 0.35 1.14
N LEU A 85 8.50 0.57 2.42
CA LEU A 85 8.97 -0.44 3.37
C LEU A 85 7.97 -1.59 3.51
N THR A 86 6.67 -1.28 3.48
CA THR A 86 5.61 -2.30 3.51
C THR A 86 5.69 -3.21 2.29
N ILE A 87 5.86 -2.63 1.09
CA ILE A 87 6.02 -3.41 -0.15
C ILE A 87 7.25 -4.30 -0.08
N LEU A 88 8.39 -3.76 0.38
CA LEU A 88 9.64 -4.52 0.48
C LEU A 88 9.56 -5.63 1.54
N THR A 89 8.83 -5.40 2.62
CA THR A 89 8.58 -6.40 3.68
C THR A 89 7.70 -7.52 3.15
N MET A 90 6.61 -7.20 2.46
CA MET A 90 5.72 -8.19 1.84
C MET A 90 6.41 -8.97 0.71
N ALA A 91 7.40 -8.37 0.05
CA ALA A 91 8.25 -9.03 -0.93
C ALA A 91 9.39 -9.86 -0.29
N GLU A 92 9.46 -9.92 1.05
CA GLU A 92 10.52 -10.61 1.82
C GLU A 92 11.94 -10.06 1.56
N ARG A 93 12.04 -8.87 0.96
CA ARG A 93 13.32 -8.22 0.61
C ARG A 93 13.88 -7.34 1.73
N LEU A 94 13.09 -7.12 2.79
CA LEU A 94 13.48 -6.33 3.97
C LEU A 94 13.49 -7.16 5.27
N ALA A 95 12.97 -8.40 5.25
CA ALA A 95 12.88 -9.26 6.43
C ALA A 95 14.26 -9.67 6.99
N ASP A 96 15.31 -9.50 6.20
CA ASP A 96 16.66 -9.92 6.53
C ASP A 96 17.54 -8.70 6.81
N LYS A 97 18.06 -8.62 8.04
CA LYS A 97 19.05 -7.61 8.49
C LYS A 97 20.40 -7.71 7.75
N ARG A 98 20.46 -8.37 6.59
CA ARG A 98 21.69 -8.67 5.82
C ARG A 98 22.14 -7.58 4.85
N HIS A 99 21.39 -6.48 4.70
CA HIS A 99 21.80 -5.39 3.80
C HIS A 99 21.78 -4.04 4.50
N ARG A 100 22.59 -3.88 5.55
CA ARG A 100 23.20 -2.57 5.82
C ARG A 100 24.27 -2.35 4.76
N CYS A 101 23.89 -1.79 3.61
CA CYS A 101 24.87 -1.28 2.68
C CYS A 101 25.48 -0.02 3.32
N ALA A 102 26.69 -0.16 3.88
CA ALA A 102 27.41 0.91 4.59
C ALA A 102 27.91 2.05 3.68
N GLY A 103 27.44 2.12 2.42
CA GLY A 103 27.95 3.06 1.42
C GLY A 103 26.99 3.34 0.27
N CYS A 104 25.67 3.26 0.48
CA CYS A 104 24.74 3.77 -0.55
C CYS A 104 24.79 5.30 -0.58
N PRO A 105 25.07 5.92 -1.75
CA PRO A 105 25.01 7.36 -1.89
C PRO A 105 23.56 7.86 -1.74
N GLU A 106 23.46 9.03 -1.15
CA GLU A 106 22.31 9.73 -0.61
C GLU A 106 21.04 9.73 -1.49
N ARG A 107 20.17 8.74 -1.26
CA ARG A 107 18.74 9.00 -1.06
C ARG A 107 18.38 8.45 0.30
N LEU A 108 18.32 9.38 1.25
CA LEU A 108 18.29 9.20 2.69
C LEU A 108 17.31 8.10 3.12
N LEU A 109 17.87 7.04 3.69
CA LEU A 109 17.18 5.91 4.30
C LEU A 109 16.32 6.37 5.48
N VAL A 110 14.99 6.31 5.36
CA VAL A 110 14.05 6.42 6.50
C VAL A 110 14.04 5.11 7.31
N LEU A 111 15.23 4.63 7.67
CA LEU A 111 15.43 3.46 8.53
C LEU A 111 16.03 3.79 9.90
N GLN A 112 16.18 5.07 10.26
CA GLN A 112 16.82 5.43 11.54
C GLN A 112 15.87 5.92 12.63
N ASN A 113 14.63 6.36 12.32
CA ASN A 113 13.82 7.09 13.33
C ASN A 113 12.74 6.26 14.06
N LEU A 114 12.35 5.08 13.59
CA LEU A 114 11.30 4.27 14.26
C LEU A 114 11.85 3.29 15.30
N GLY A 115 13.13 2.92 15.23
CA GLY A 115 13.78 2.11 16.27
C GLY A 115 14.06 2.87 17.58
N GLN A 116 14.13 4.21 17.53
CA GLN A 116 14.31 5.05 18.71
C GLN A 116 12.97 5.35 19.42
N LYS A 117 11.85 5.37 18.69
CA LYS A 117 10.54 5.69 19.28
C LYS A 117 9.95 4.55 20.11
N LEU A 118 10.29 3.29 19.81
CA LEU A 118 9.83 2.13 20.60
C LEU A 118 10.62 1.94 21.91
N LYS A 119 11.90 2.33 21.93
CA LYS A 119 12.76 2.17 23.13
C LYS A 119 12.50 3.18 24.24
N LEU A 120 11.78 4.27 23.97
CA LEU A 120 11.47 5.31 24.97
C LEU A 120 10.14 5.05 25.71
N SER A 121 9.38 4.02 25.34
CA SER A 121 8.09 3.68 25.98
C SER A 121 8.11 2.39 26.80
N GLU A 122 9.24 1.68 26.87
CA GLU A 122 9.39 0.48 27.71
C GLU A 122 10.09 0.78 29.05
N ASP A 123 10.59 2.01 29.25
CA ASP A 123 11.29 2.46 30.46
C ASP A 123 10.53 3.59 31.21
N SER A 124 9.19 3.61 31.18
CA SER A 124 8.37 4.51 32.03
C SER A 124 7.14 3.82 32.57
#